data_AF-A0A328X6C2-F1
#
_entry.id   AF-A0A328X6C2-F1
#
_cell.length_a   1.000
_cell.length_b   1.000
_cell.length_c   1.000
_cell.angle_alpha   90.00
_cell.angle_beta   90.00
_cell.angle_gamma   90.00
#
_symmetry.space_group_name_H-M   'P 1'
#
loop_
_entity.id
_entity.type
_entity.pdbx_description
1 polymer ?
#
loop_
_entity_poly.entity_id
_entity_poly.type
_entity_poly.pdbx_seq_one_letter_code
_entity_poly.pdbx_strand_id
1 'polypeptide(L)'
;MRILLLFILLLNFSAKAQVINAQHCGYDFTSYLVINVHEKGKTITIKGLRITVADSLGREVINVNNLLSWTNRNEPLVFKMNYKIDNNNNKVSTDAPDAKWFFPFAKENYLLSVATTFKAENYFIKIQDIDGEENGGSFETQLIQLYPFNMYVLCSSENERQAQQFGPRTNRPVEVILERKNK
;
A
#
# COMPACT_ATOMS: atom_id res chain seq x y z
N MET A 1 -7.01 -28.60 -55.61
CA MET A 1 -5.73 -28.42 -54.90
C MET A 1 -5.34 -26.96 -54.65
N ARG A 2 -5.48 -26.03 -55.59
CA ARG A 2 -5.09 -24.62 -55.39
C ARG A 2 -5.79 -23.89 -54.23
N ILE A 3 -7.08 -24.16 -54.00
CA ILE A 3 -7.87 -23.54 -52.92
C ILE A 3 -7.48 -24.09 -51.54
N LEU A 4 -7.11 -25.38 -51.46
CA LEU A 4 -6.67 -26.03 -50.23
C LEU A 4 -5.32 -25.47 -49.74
N LEU A 5 -4.40 -25.18 -50.67
CA LEU A 5 -3.12 -24.53 -50.37
C LEU A 5 -3.30 -23.10 -49.84
N LEU A 6 -4.28 -22.35 -50.36
CA LEU A 6 -4.65 -21.02 -49.86
C LEU A 6 -5.21 -21.06 -48.43
N PHE A 7 -6.00 -22.09 -48.11
CA PHE A 7 -6.56 -22.28 -46.77
C PHE A 7 -5.48 -22.63 -45.74
N ILE A 8 -4.49 -23.45 -46.13
CA ILE A 8 -3.34 -23.80 -45.28
C ILE A 8 -2.42 -22.58 -45.06
N LEU A 9 -2.26 -21.71 -46.07
CA LEU A 9 -1.46 -20.49 -45.94
C LEU A 9 -2.09 -19.49 -44.94
N LEU A 10 -3.42 -19.34 -44.95
CA LEU A 10 -4.16 -18.44 -44.05
C LEU A 10 -4.15 -18.90 -42.58
N LEU A 11 -4.12 -20.21 -42.32
CA LEU A 11 -4.03 -20.77 -40.97
C LEU A 11 -2.65 -20.54 -40.32
N ASN A 12 -1.57 -20.49 -41.10
CA ASN A 12 -0.22 -20.27 -40.57
C ASN A 12 0.06 -18.81 -40.18
N PHE A 13 -0.69 -17.84 -40.74
CA PHE A 13 -0.58 -16.42 -40.34
C PHE A 13 -1.39 -16.05 -39.10
N SER A 14 -2.29 -16.92 -38.63
CA SER A 14 -3.14 -16.65 -37.46
C SER A 14 -2.54 -17.13 -36.12
N ALA A 15 -1.46 -17.92 -36.14
CA ALA A 15 -0.91 -18.58 -34.95
C ALA A 15 -0.05 -17.68 -34.03
N LYS A 16 0.17 -16.40 -34.38
CA LYS A 16 0.98 -15.46 -33.57
C LYS A 16 0.17 -14.44 -32.78
N ALA A 17 -1.16 -14.45 -32.86
CA ALA A 17 -2.03 -13.44 -32.24
C ALA A 17 -2.35 -13.68 -30.75
N GLN A 18 -1.84 -14.75 -30.12
CA GLN A 18 -2.12 -15.07 -28.71
C GLN A 18 -0.87 -15.09 -27.82
N VAL A 19 0.16 -14.30 -28.14
CA VAL A 19 1.10 -13.91 -27.09
C VAL A 19 0.43 -12.77 -26.31
N ILE A 20 -0.54 -13.13 -25.47
CA ILE A 20 -1.00 -12.27 -24.39
C ILE A 20 0.18 -12.21 -23.41
N ASN A 21 1.19 -11.39 -23.74
CA ASN A 21 2.02 -10.81 -22.71
C ASN A 21 1.08 -9.89 -21.94
N ALA A 22 0.26 -10.46 -21.05
CA ALA A 22 -0.27 -9.68 -19.95
C ALA A 22 0.98 -9.05 -19.33
N GLN A 23 1.14 -7.73 -19.50
CA GLN A 23 2.24 -6.99 -18.92
C GLN A 23 2.03 -7.06 -17.40
N HIS A 24 2.52 -8.14 -16.82
CA HIS A 24 2.51 -8.34 -15.39
C HIS A 24 3.55 -7.38 -14.82
N CYS A 25 3.07 -6.40 -14.07
CA CYS A 25 3.94 -5.50 -13.36
C CYS A 25 4.54 -6.24 -12.16
N GLY A 26 5.77 -5.90 -11.77
CA GLY A 26 6.42 -6.50 -10.60
C GLY A 26 5.69 -6.28 -9.27
N TYR A 27 4.66 -5.43 -9.25
CA TYR A 27 3.77 -5.17 -8.12
C TYR A 27 2.36 -5.78 -8.30
N ASP A 28 2.18 -6.65 -9.30
CA ASP A 28 0.93 -7.39 -9.47
C ASP A 28 0.54 -8.09 -8.15
N PHE A 29 -0.76 -8.07 -7.85
CA PHE A 29 -1.34 -8.66 -6.63
C PHE A 29 -0.88 -8.00 -5.32
N THR A 30 -0.22 -6.84 -5.37
CA THR A 30 0.16 -6.06 -4.20
C THR A 30 -0.59 -4.73 -4.16
N SER A 31 -1.10 -4.41 -2.97
CA SER A 31 -1.67 -3.10 -2.65
C SER A 31 -0.96 -2.51 -1.43
N TYR A 32 -1.01 -1.20 -1.28
CA TYR A 32 -0.44 -0.50 -0.13
C TYR A 32 -1.52 0.19 0.69
N LEU A 33 -1.47 0.03 2.01
CA LEU A 33 -2.17 0.92 2.92
C LEU A 33 -1.21 2.05 3.29
N VAL A 34 -1.64 3.29 3.13
CA VAL A 34 -0.85 4.49 3.47
C VAL A 34 -1.56 5.22 4.58
N ILE A 35 -0.84 5.55 5.65
CA ILE A 35 -1.39 6.27 6.80
C ILE A 35 -0.63 7.58 6.97
N ASN A 36 -1.39 8.66 7.04
CA ASN A 36 -0.92 9.98 7.41
C ASN A 36 -1.40 10.27 8.84
N VAL A 37 -0.44 10.33 9.77
CA VAL A 37 -0.74 10.49 11.20
C VAL A 37 -0.19 11.81 11.67
N HIS A 38 -1.06 12.74 12.07
CA HIS A 38 -0.66 14.08 12.44
C HIS A 38 -1.53 14.63 13.59
N GLU A 39 -1.11 15.73 14.20
CA GLU A 39 -1.97 16.46 15.14
C GLU A 39 -2.92 17.40 14.40
N LYS A 40 -4.02 17.77 15.06
CA LYS A 40 -4.97 18.74 14.52
C LYS A 40 -4.27 20.05 14.16
N GLY A 41 -4.43 20.48 12.90
CA GLY A 41 -3.84 21.71 12.38
C GLY A 41 -2.35 21.63 12.03
N LYS A 42 -1.70 20.48 12.24
CA LYS A 42 -0.32 20.24 11.80
C LYS A 42 -0.30 19.39 10.54
N THR A 43 0.69 19.60 9.69
CA THR A 43 0.92 18.81 8.46
C THR A 43 2.09 17.83 8.60
N ILE A 44 2.77 17.86 9.76
CA ILE A 44 3.94 17.02 10.03
C ILE A 44 3.47 15.68 10.57
N THR A 45 4.00 14.60 10.01
CA THR A 45 3.72 13.25 10.48
C THR A 45 4.42 12.99 11.82
N ILE A 46 3.67 12.43 12.77
CA ILE A 46 4.20 11.96 14.05
C ILE A 46 4.97 10.66 13.82
N LYS A 47 6.24 10.63 14.22
CA LYS A 47 7.14 9.48 14.03
C LYS A 47 7.13 8.58 15.28
N GLY A 48 7.74 7.41 15.19
CA GLY A 48 7.96 6.51 16.34
C GLY A 48 6.74 5.70 16.82
N LEU A 49 5.56 5.96 16.26
CA LEU A 49 4.33 5.22 16.56
C LEU A 49 4.41 3.74 16.14
N ARG A 50 3.82 2.86 16.96
CA ARG A 50 3.52 1.47 16.58
C ARG A 50 2.14 1.42 15.95
N ILE A 51 2.10 1.14 14.65
CA ILE A 51 0.86 1.07 13.89
C ILE A 51 0.71 -0.34 13.31
N THR A 52 -0.43 -0.97 13.59
CA THR A 52 -0.71 -2.36 13.20
C THR A 52 -2.11 -2.52 12.63
N VAL A 53 -2.32 -3.56 11.83
CA VAL A 53 -3.66 -4.02 11.49
C VAL A 53 -4.23 -4.79 12.67
N ALA A 54 -5.47 -4.50 13.03
CA ALA A 54 -6.19 -5.12 14.12
C ALA A 54 -7.59 -5.61 13.68
N ASP A 55 -8.14 -6.53 14.47
CA ASP A 55 -9.55 -6.93 14.34
C ASP A 55 -10.48 -5.95 15.07
N SER A 56 -11.78 -6.23 15.03
CA SER A 56 -12.80 -5.40 15.69
C SER A 56 -12.70 -5.33 17.22
N LEU A 57 -11.88 -6.19 17.84
CA LEU A 57 -11.59 -6.18 19.27
C LEU A 57 -10.24 -5.50 19.58
N GLY A 58 -9.56 -4.95 18.57
CA GLY A 58 -8.26 -4.30 18.72
C GLY A 58 -7.09 -5.27 18.94
N ARG A 59 -7.25 -6.56 18.60
CA ARG A 59 -6.18 -7.56 18.63
C ARG A 59 -5.40 -7.50 17.32
N GLU A 60 -4.08 -7.62 17.40
CA GLU A 60 -3.20 -7.59 16.22
C GLU A 60 -3.54 -8.75 15.27
N VAL A 61 -3.64 -8.44 13.98
CA VAL A 61 -3.89 -9.43 12.93
C VAL A 61 -2.57 -10.02 12.46
N ILE A 62 -2.51 -11.36 12.47
CA ILE A 62 -1.33 -12.12 12.07
C ILE A 62 -1.42 -12.51 10.59
N ASN A 63 -0.33 -12.30 9.85
CA ASN A 63 -0.21 -12.68 8.45
C ASN A 63 0.06 -14.19 8.28
N VAL A 64 -0.93 -15.01 8.63
CA VAL A 64 -0.83 -16.47 8.60
C VAL A 64 -0.50 -16.94 7.19
N ASN A 65 0.64 -17.59 7.02
CA ASN A 65 1.09 -18.17 5.74
C ASN A 65 1.07 -17.19 4.55
N ASN A 66 1.34 -15.90 4.78
CA ASN A 66 1.32 -14.86 3.75
C ASN A 66 -0.04 -14.66 3.07
N LEU A 67 -1.14 -15.01 3.75
CA LEU A 67 -2.48 -14.85 3.19
C LEU A 67 -2.88 -13.39 2.99
N LEU A 68 -2.37 -12.49 3.84
CA LEU A 68 -2.76 -11.08 3.89
C LEU A 68 -1.68 -10.15 3.31
N SER A 69 -0.42 -10.55 3.38
CA SER A 69 0.73 -9.84 2.80
C SER A 69 1.78 -10.84 2.33
N TRP A 70 2.53 -10.47 1.28
CA TRP A 70 3.61 -11.30 0.74
C TRP A 70 4.87 -11.31 1.62
N THR A 71 4.93 -10.47 2.64
CA THR A 71 6.09 -10.31 3.54
C THR A 71 5.72 -10.56 5.00
N ASN A 72 6.71 -10.90 5.84
CA ASN A 72 6.56 -11.10 7.29
C ASN A 72 5.54 -12.21 7.62
N ARG A 73 5.86 -13.45 7.20
CA ARG A 73 5.00 -14.63 7.39
C ARG A 73 4.81 -14.92 8.87
N ASN A 74 3.57 -15.17 9.28
CA ASN A 74 3.18 -15.52 10.66
C ASN A 74 3.55 -14.44 11.69
N GLU A 75 3.75 -13.21 11.24
CA GLU A 75 4.00 -12.05 12.07
C GLU A 75 2.81 -11.07 12.01
N PRO A 76 2.67 -10.16 12.99
CA PRO A 76 1.72 -9.07 12.89
C PRO A 76 1.94 -8.19 11.66
N LEU A 77 0.86 -7.68 11.10
CA LEU A 77 0.91 -6.70 10.03
C LEU A 77 1.25 -5.30 10.58
N VAL A 78 2.54 -4.96 10.57
CA VAL A 78 3.08 -3.71 11.12
C VAL A 78 3.42 -2.72 10.01
N PHE A 79 2.94 -1.50 10.13
CA PHE A 79 3.28 -0.42 9.20
C PHE A 79 4.69 0.10 9.45
N LYS A 80 5.38 0.49 8.38
CA LYS A 80 6.73 1.05 8.44
C LYS A 80 6.75 2.42 7.80
N MET A 81 7.50 3.35 8.40
CA MET A 81 7.73 4.66 7.79
C MET A 81 8.43 4.50 6.45
N ASN A 82 8.01 5.32 5.47
CA ASN A 82 8.78 5.49 4.25
C ASN A 82 10.17 6.03 4.58
N TYR A 83 11.10 5.81 3.66
CA TYR A 83 12.46 6.30 3.78
C TYR A 83 12.93 6.87 2.45
N LYS A 84 14.01 7.64 2.51
CA LYS A 84 14.66 8.14 1.31
C LYS A 84 15.82 7.24 0.88
N ILE A 85 16.06 7.22 -0.42
CA ILE A 85 17.20 6.54 -1.05
C ILE A 85 18.04 7.52 -1.86
N ASP A 86 19.34 7.24 -1.97
CA ASP A 86 20.25 7.94 -2.88
C ASP A 86 20.14 7.39 -4.32
N ASN A 87 20.96 7.93 -5.23
CA ASN A 87 21.03 7.48 -6.63
C ASN A 87 21.54 6.04 -6.80
N ASN A 88 22.14 5.45 -5.76
CA ASN A 88 22.63 4.08 -5.72
C ASN A 88 21.63 3.13 -5.01
N ASN A 89 20.41 3.59 -4.72
CA ASN A 89 19.36 2.87 -3.99
C ASN A 89 19.70 2.54 -2.52
N ASN A 90 20.69 3.19 -1.93
CA ASN A 90 20.98 3.01 -0.50
C ASN A 90 20.03 3.88 0.33
N LYS A 91 19.54 3.33 1.44
CA LYS A 91 18.76 4.10 2.41
C LYS A 91 19.62 5.20 3.02
N VAL A 92 19.11 6.43 3.00
CA VAL A 92 19.81 7.62 3.52
C VAL A 92 18.91 8.44 4.46
N SER A 93 19.51 9.41 5.15
CA SER A 93 18.77 10.36 6.00
C SER A 93 17.75 11.16 5.19
N THR A 94 16.67 11.59 5.84
CA THR A 94 15.62 12.40 5.23
C THR A 94 16.11 13.77 4.77
N ASP A 95 17.22 14.27 5.32
CA ASP A 95 17.73 15.63 5.04
C ASP A 95 18.76 15.67 3.91
N ALA A 96 19.07 14.52 3.30
CA ALA A 96 20.03 14.46 2.21
C ALA A 96 19.47 15.20 0.95
N PRO A 97 20.25 16.11 0.33
CA PRO A 97 19.77 17.06 -0.67
C PRO A 97 19.27 16.41 -1.98
N ASP A 98 19.82 15.25 -2.36
CA ASP A 98 19.45 14.53 -3.60
C ASP A 98 18.63 13.27 -3.36
N ALA A 99 18.19 13.04 -2.13
CA ALA A 99 17.53 11.79 -1.76
C ALA A 99 16.06 11.79 -2.17
N LYS A 100 15.60 10.68 -2.74
CA LYS A 100 14.23 10.48 -3.24
C LYS A 100 13.47 9.54 -2.33
N TRP A 101 12.17 9.74 -2.18
CA TRP A 101 11.33 8.80 -1.45
C TRP A 101 11.32 7.43 -2.14
N PHE A 102 11.52 6.35 -1.36
CA PHE A 102 11.50 4.99 -1.88
C PHE A 102 10.15 4.66 -2.52
N PHE A 103 9.05 5.02 -1.85
CA PHE A 103 7.72 5.07 -2.44
C PHE A 103 7.36 6.50 -2.85
N PRO A 104 7.37 6.89 -4.14
CA PRO A 104 7.17 8.29 -4.55
C PRO A 104 5.78 8.87 -4.23
N PHE A 105 4.77 8.02 -4.12
CA PHE A 105 3.38 8.41 -3.86
C PHE A 105 3.07 8.67 -2.38
N ALA A 106 3.98 8.32 -1.48
CA ALA A 106 3.85 8.52 -0.04
C ALA A 106 5.12 9.25 0.45
N LYS A 107 5.01 10.34 1.21
CA LYS A 107 6.21 11.06 1.68
C LYS A 107 6.63 10.50 3.03
N GLU A 108 6.62 11.30 4.07
CA GLU A 108 6.81 10.87 5.46
C GLU A 108 5.56 10.17 5.99
N ASN A 109 5.07 9.15 5.31
CA ASN A 109 3.90 8.39 5.72
C ASN A 109 4.30 6.99 6.19
N TYR A 110 3.39 6.36 6.94
CA TYR A 110 3.48 4.95 7.26
C TYR A 110 2.87 4.13 6.14
N LEU A 111 3.53 3.04 5.76
CA LEU A 111 3.07 2.14 4.71
C LEU A 111 3.05 0.69 5.18
N LEU A 112 2.07 -0.06 4.68
CA LEU A 112 2.02 -1.51 4.78
C LEU A 112 1.67 -2.09 3.41
N SER A 113 2.48 -3.04 2.94
CA SER A 113 2.18 -3.84 1.76
C SER A 113 1.23 -4.98 2.15
N VAL A 114 0.13 -5.12 1.42
CA VAL A 114 -0.86 -6.19 1.57
C VAL A 114 -1.14 -6.83 0.21
N ALA A 115 -1.69 -8.04 0.22
CA ALA A 115 -2.20 -8.65 -1.00
C ALA A 115 -3.39 -7.83 -1.54
N THR A 116 -3.57 -7.76 -2.86
CA THR A 116 -4.73 -7.07 -3.47
C THR A 116 -6.07 -7.69 -3.08
N THR A 117 -6.08 -8.95 -2.67
CA THR A 117 -7.27 -9.66 -2.14
C THR A 117 -7.58 -9.32 -0.68
N PHE A 118 -6.78 -8.47 -0.03
CA PHE A 118 -7.00 -8.03 1.34
C PHE A 118 -8.33 -7.28 1.46
N LYS A 119 -9.25 -7.79 2.27
CA LYS A 119 -10.58 -7.18 2.48
C LYS A 119 -10.52 -6.13 3.58
N ALA A 120 -10.12 -4.91 3.22
CA ALA A 120 -9.86 -3.81 4.14
C ALA A 120 -11.02 -3.53 5.12
N GLU A 121 -12.26 -3.63 4.67
CA GLU A 121 -13.49 -3.41 5.45
C GLU A 121 -13.64 -4.35 6.66
N ASN A 122 -12.92 -5.46 6.72
CA ASN A 122 -12.99 -6.39 7.86
C ASN A 122 -12.01 -6.04 8.98
N TYR A 123 -11.20 -4.99 8.80
CA TYR A 123 -10.08 -4.70 9.66
C TYR A 123 -10.05 -3.24 10.12
N PHE A 124 -9.24 -3.03 11.15
CA PHE A 124 -8.97 -1.73 11.73
C PHE A 124 -7.46 -1.47 11.69
N ILE A 125 -7.09 -0.21 11.76
CA ILE A 125 -5.74 0.21 12.12
C ILE A 125 -5.75 0.50 13.61
N LYS A 126 -4.83 -0.11 14.34
CA LYS A 126 -4.53 0.22 15.72
C LYS A 126 -3.25 1.05 15.77
N ILE A 127 -3.35 2.25 16.34
CA ILE A 127 -2.23 3.17 16.50
C ILE A 127 -1.91 3.30 17.97
N GLN A 128 -0.65 3.06 18.31
CA GLN A 128 -0.16 3.11 19.66
C GLN A 128 1.09 3.98 19.72
N ASP A 129 1.05 4.92 20.64
CA ASP A 129 2.23 5.65 21.08
C ASP A 129 3.01 4.75 22.05
N ILE A 130 4.22 4.37 21.64
CA ILE A 130 5.12 3.48 22.38
C ILE A 130 6.35 4.19 22.94
N ASP A 131 6.65 5.38 22.42
CA ASP A 131 7.85 6.17 22.68
C ASP A 131 7.55 7.44 23.49
N GLY A 132 6.26 7.77 23.70
CA GLY A 132 5.80 8.68 24.73
C GLY A 132 6.23 10.12 24.52
N GLU A 133 7.21 10.61 25.29
CA GLU A 133 7.68 11.98 25.12
C GLU A 133 8.55 12.16 23.87
N GLU A 134 9.18 11.09 23.37
CA GLU A 134 10.13 11.16 22.24
C GLU A 134 9.46 11.54 20.91
N ASN A 135 8.16 11.25 20.74
CA ASN A 135 7.39 11.63 19.54
C ASN A 135 6.64 12.98 19.67
N GLY A 136 6.86 13.73 20.76
CA GLY A 136 6.17 14.99 21.01
C GLY A 136 4.95 14.90 21.94
N GLY A 137 4.76 13.78 22.64
CA GLY A 137 3.92 13.66 23.84
C GLY A 137 3.00 12.44 23.84
N SER A 138 2.36 12.16 24.98
CA SER A 138 1.56 10.94 25.14
C SER A 138 0.22 10.96 24.39
N PHE A 139 0.12 10.22 23.29
CA PHE A 139 -1.10 10.08 22.48
C PHE A 139 -1.97 8.90 22.92
N GLU A 140 -3.28 9.03 22.75
CA GLU A 140 -4.25 7.96 23.01
C GLU A 140 -4.14 6.82 21.98
N THR A 141 -4.44 5.60 22.41
CA THR A 141 -4.55 4.48 21.47
C THR A 141 -5.84 4.61 20.69
N GLN A 142 -5.75 4.66 19.36
CA GLN A 142 -6.91 4.77 18.48
C GLN A 142 -7.08 3.51 17.65
N LEU A 143 -8.34 3.18 17.38
CA LEU A 143 -8.75 2.08 16.50
C LEU A 143 -9.61 2.65 15.37
N ILE A 144 -9.12 2.56 14.13
CA ILE A 144 -9.70 3.25 12.98
C ILE A 144 -10.11 2.22 11.94
N GLN A 145 -11.39 2.21 11.56
CA GLN A 145 -11.93 1.30 10.55
C GLN A 145 -11.26 1.55 9.19
N LEU A 146 -10.81 0.47 8.54
CA LEU A 146 -10.33 0.51 7.17
C LEU A 146 -11.49 0.34 6.17
N TYR A 147 -11.30 0.90 4.98
CA TYR A 147 -12.25 0.79 3.87
C TYR A 147 -11.54 0.39 2.57
N PRO A 148 -12.25 -0.19 1.58
CA PRO A 148 -11.64 -0.62 0.32
C PRO A 148 -10.90 0.50 -0.42
N PHE A 149 -11.43 1.73 -0.38
CA PHE A 149 -10.80 2.90 -1.02
C PHE A 149 -9.48 3.35 -0.36
N ASN A 150 -9.08 2.76 0.78
CA ASN A 150 -7.79 3.01 1.42
C ASN A 150 -6.64 2.20 0.80
N MET A 151 -6.94 1.23 -0.06
CA MET A 151 -5.93 0.38 -0.68
C MET A 151 -5.36 1.02 -1.96
N TYR A 152 -4.07 1.31 -1.96
CA TYR A 152 -3.31 1.75 -3.12
C TYR A 152 -2.87 0.58 -3.98
N VAL A 153 -3.65 0.26 -5.00
CA VAL A 153 -3.25 -0.67 -6.05
C VAL A 153 -2.24 0.06 -6.95
N LEU A 154 -1.03 -0.47 -7.12
CA LEU A 154 0.00 0.15 -7.97
C LEU A 154 -0.11 -0.29 -9.42
N CYS A 155 -0.43 -1.57 -9.65
CA CYS A 155 -0.49 -2.16 -10.97
C CYS A 155 -1.72 -3.05 -11.09
N SER A 156 -2.64 -2.62 -11.93
CA SER A 156 -3.71 -3.48 -12.44
C SER A 156 -4.26 -2.86 -13.73
N SER A 157 -4.68 -3.71 -14.65
CA SER A 157 -5.62 -3.33 -15.72
C SER A 157 -6.88 -2.66 -15.16
N GLU A 158 -7.15 -2.82 -13.86
CA GLU A 158 -8.20 -2.15 -13.12
C GLU A 158 -7.86 -0.68 -12.78
N ASN A 159 -6.59 -0.32 -12.50
CA ASN A 159 -6.16 1.08 -12.49
C ASN A 159 -6.30 1.72 -13.87
N GLU A 160 -5.96 1.01 -14.95
CA GLU A 160 -6.15 1.50 -16.32
C GLU A 160 -7.64 1.63 -16.69
N ARG A 161 -8.47 0.66 -16.29
CA ARG A 161 -9.92 0.67 -16.51
C ARG A 161 -10.63 1.73 -15.67
N GLN A 162 -10.21 1.94 -14.41
CA GLN A 162 -10.64 3.08 -13.59
C GLN A 162 -10.10 4.40 -14.16
N ALA A 163 -8.89 4.40 -14.75
CA ALA A 163 -8.32 5.53 -15.48
C ALA A 163 -9.06 5.88 -16.80
N GLN A 164 -9.93 4.99 -17.28
CA GLN A 164 -10.81 5.21 -18.42
C GLN A 164 -12.25 5.60 -18.00
N GLN A 165 -12.61 5.47 -16.72
CA GLN A 165 -13.91 5.87 -16.19
C GLN A 165 -13.85 7.27 -15.58
N PHE A 166 -14.86 8.10 -15.85
CA PHE A 166 -15.04 9.41 -15.20
C PHE A 166 -15.70 9.22 -13.82
N GLY A 167 -15.01 9.64 -12.75
CA GLY A 167 -15.46 9.54 -11.35
C GLY A 167 -14.32 9.83 -10.38
N PRO A 168 -14.56 9.99 -9.06
CA PRO A 168 -13.51 10.23 -8.07
C PRO A 168 -12.57 9.02 -7.98
N ARG A 169 -11.43 9.10 -8.68
CA ARG A 169 -10.34 8.15 -8.58
C ARG A 169 -9.46 8.54 -7.43
N THR A 170 -9.49 7.86 -6.31
CA THR A 170 -8.46 8.08 -5.30
C THR A 170 -8.42 6.88 -4.38
N ASN A 171 -7.43 6.03 -4.56
CA ASN A 171 -6.82 5.37 -3.41
C ASN A 171 -6.45 6.51 -2.45
N ARG A 172 -7.04 6.56 -1.25
CA ARG A 172 -6.85 7.67 -0.30
C ARG A 172 -6.04 7.19 0.88
N PRO A 173 -5.05 7.99 1.35
CA PRO A 173 -4.39 7.66 2.60
C PRO A 173 -5.44 7.65 3.71
N VAL A 174 -5.20 6.84 4.73
CA VAL A 174 -5.94 6.94 5.97
C VAL A 174 -5.39 8.17 6.70
N GLU A 175 -6.18 9.24 6.71
CA GLU A 175 -5.89 10.44 7.48
C GLU A 175 -6.28 10.19 8.94
N VAL A 176 -5.32 10.41 9.84
CA VAL A 176 -5.50 10.19 11.27
C VAL A 176 -5.04 11.40 12.05
N ILE A 177 -5.96 11.94 12.83
CA ILE A 177 -5.70 13.03 13.76
C ILE A 177 -5.55 12.43 15.15
N LEU A 178 -4.32 12.45 15.69
CA LEU A 178 -4.08 11.91 17.02
C LEU A 178 -4.60 12.84 18.12
N GLU A 179 -5.20 12.21 19.12
CA GLU A 179 -5.68 12.83 20.34
C GLU A 179 -4.63 12.65 21.44
N ARG A 180 -4.33 13.73 22.17
CA ARG A 180 -3.41 13.69 23.30
C ARG A 180 -4.16 13.11 24.50
N LYS A 181 -3.49 12.27 25.30
CA LYS A 181 -4.01 11.84 26.60
C LYS A 181 -4.25 13.09 27.44
N ASN A 182 -5.49 13.29 27.89
CA ASN A 182 -5.76 14.30 28.90
C ASN A 182 -4.97 13.95 30.17
N LYS A 183 -4.13 14.87 30.63
CA LYS A 183 -3.44 14.76 31.92
C LYS A 183 -4.42 14.95 33.07
#